data_AF-A0A1V5NA70-F1
#
_entry.id   AF-A0A1V5NA70-F1
#
_cell.length_a   1.000
_cell.length_b   1.000
_cell.length_c   1.000
_cell.angle_alpha   90.00
_cell.angle_beta   90.00
_cell.angle_gamma   90.00
#
_symmetry.space_group_name_H-M   'P 1'
#
loop_
_entity.id
_entity.type
_entity.pdbx_description
1 polymer ?
#
loop_
_entity_poly.entity_id
_entity_poly.type
_entity_poly.pdbx_seq_one_letter_code
_entity_poly.pdbx_strand_id
1 'polypeptide(L)'
;MAVEAVGSKFSRNNHYILAPMCLAFAVWFAYDGWINKTYQQEETREDGTPTANLQFNRYAPIGLAAIAVYSLLAAAQVKNKRITADENGLTINGKAVIPYSSVTHIDKRFFEKEGHYTIGYKEGDAEQTLKLSDRKYDGLGLLLDELIRRTGAAPANADASQEDQTKTS
;
A
#
# COMPACT_ATOMS: atom_id res chain seq x y z
N MET A 1 6.34 -7.12 -26.25
CA MET A 1 6.71 -5.97 -25.40
C MET A 1 6.38 -6.34 -23.97
N ALA A 2 7.30 -6.13 -23.03
CA ALA A 2 7.03 -6.37 -21.62
C ALA A 2 6.15 -5.24 -21.08
N VAL A 3 5.10 -5.60 -20.33
CA VAL A 3 4.20 -4.64 -19.68
C VAL A 3 4.52 -4.61 -18.20
N GLU A 4 4.71 -3.41 -17.65
CA GLU A 4 5.13 -3.24 -16.25
C GLU A 4 4.05 -2.52 -15.43
N ALA A 5 3.74 -3.08 -14.27
CA ALA A 5 3.03 -2.40 -13.19
C ALA A 5 4.02 -2.03 -12.09
N VAL A 6 4.19 -0.74 -11.82
CA VAL A 6 5.16 -0.21 -10.85
C VAL A 6 4.46 0.21 -9.56
N GLY A 7 5.16 0.15 -8.43
CA GLY A 7 4.60 0.57 -7.14
C GLY A 7 4.01 1.98 -7.21
N SER A 8 2.82 2.15 -6.63
CA SER A 8 2.00 3.33 -6.88
C SER A 8 2.71 4.63 -6.50
N LYS A 9 2.78 5.56 -7.46
CA LYS A 9 3.31 6.92 -7.25
C LYS A 9 2.51 7.66 -6.18
N PHE A 10 1.19 7.45 -6.14
CA PHE A 10 0.31 8.08 -5.16
C PHE A 10 0.68 7.68 -3.72
N SER A 11 0.76 6.37 -3.45
CA SER A 11 1.14 5.86 -2.12
C SER A 11 2.52 6.36 -1.71
N ARG A 12 3.49 6.35 -2.64
CA ARG A 12 4.84 6.84 -2.38
C ARG A 12 4.87 8.33 -2.06
N ASN A 13 4.18 9.16 -2.85
CA ASN A 13 4.16 10.61 -2.65
C ASN A 13 3.47 10.97 -1.33
N ASN A 14 2.40 10.26 -0.96
CA ASN A 14 1.73 10.47 0.31
C ASN A 14 2.69 10.26 1.50
N HIS A 15 3.49 9.19 1.47
CA HIS A 15 4.51 8.96 2.51
C HIS A 15 5.60 10.03 2.53
N TYR A 16 6.01 10.54 1.36
CA TYR A 16 6.98 11.65 1.28
C TYR A 16 6.43 12.99 1.75
N ILE A 17 5.11 13.20 1.74
CA ILE A 17 4.47 14.40 2.31
C ILE A 17 4.26 14.23 3.81
N LEU A 18 3.83 13.03 4.24
CA LEU A 18 3.58 12.73 5.64
C LEU A 18 4.85 12.84 6.50
N ALA A 19 5.98 12.32 6.02
CA ALA A 19 7.23 12.34 6.75
C ALA A 19 7.71 13.77 7.14
N PRO A 20 7.88 14.73 6.22
CA PRO A 20 8.31 16.08 6.58
C PRO A 20 7.27 16.81 7.42
N MET A 21 5.97 16.56 7.21
CA MET A 21 4.92 17.12 8.05
C MET A 21 5.04 16.63 9.50
N CYS A 22 5.22 15.33 9.72
CA CYS A 22 5.46 14.77 11.04
C CYS A 22 6.74 15.31 11.68
N LEU A 23 7.83 15.47 10.91
CA LEU A 23 9.07 16.05 11.43
C LEU A 23 8.92 17.51 11.83
N ALA A 24 8.21 18.32 11.03
CA ALA A 24 7.95 19.72 11.35
C ALA A 24 7.17 19.85 12.67
N PHE A 25 6.10 19.06 12.84
CA PHE A 25 5.35 19.03 14.10
C PHE A 25 6.17 18.47 15.26
N ALA A 26 7.01 17.45 15.03
CA ALA A 26 7.88 16.91 16.07
C ALA A 26 8.86 17.98 16.58
N VAL A 27 9.49 18.74 15.68
CA VAL A 27 10.40 19.83 16.04
C VAL A 27 9.65 20.93 16.79
N TRP A 28 8.46 21.30 16.33
CA TRP A 28 7.62 22.30 17.02
C TRP A 28 7.30 21.88 18.45
N PHE A 29 6.73 20.68 18.64
CA PHE A 29 6.36 20.19 19.96
C PHE A 29 7.59 19.97 20.85
N ALA A 30 8.73 19.52 20.29
CA ALA A 30 9.97 19.38 21.05
C ALA A 30 10.50 20.73 21.53
N TYR A 31 10.38 21.78 20.70
CA TYR A 31 10.74 23.13 21.10
C TYR A 31 9.90 23.59 22.29
N ASP A 32 8.57 23.47 22.20
CA ASP A 32 7.68 23.88 23.29
C ASP A 32 7.87 23.00 24.55
N GLY A 33 8.04 21.68 24.39
CA GLY A 33 8.12 20.73 25.50
C GLY A 33 9.46 20.69 26.24
N TRP A 34 10.58 20.95 25.55
CA TRP A 34 11.94 20.78 26.10
C TRP A 34 12.78 22.05 26.12
N ILE A 35 12.60 22.96 25.15
CA ILE A 35 13.50 24.10 24.96
C ILE A 35 12.90 25.40 25.52
N ASN A 36 11.62 25.64 25.26
CA ASN A 36 10.92 26.86 25.65
C ASN A 36 10.65 26.88 27.16
N LYS A 37 11.52 27.56 27.91
CA LYS A 37 11.43 27.63 29.38
C LYS A 37 10.20 28.40 29.86
N THR A 38 9.79 29.43 29.13
CA THR A 38 8.59 30.22 29.46
C THR A 38 7.35 29.34 29.37
N TYR A 39 7.21 28.60 28.27
CA TYR A 39 6.10 27.65 28.09
C TYR A 39 6.12 26.55 29.17
N GLN A 40 7.30 26.03 29.50
CA GLN A 40 7.43 25.04 30.57
C GLN A 40 6.99 25.58 31.93
N GLN A 41 7.23 26.86 32.22
CA GLN A 41 6.80 27.49 33.48
C GLN A 41 5.30 27.73 33.50
N GLU A 42 4.72 28.20 32.40
CA GLU A 42 3.27 28.43 32.25
C GLU A 42 2.46 27.13 32.36
N GLU A 43 3.03 26.03 31.86
CA GLU A 43 2.40 24.70 31.80
C GLU A 43 2.93 23.73 32.87
N THR A 44 3.52 24.28 33.93
CA THR A 44 3.82 23.55 35.17
C THR A 44 2.89 24.06 36.26
N ARG A 45 2.24 23.13 36.95
CA ARG A 45 1.34 23.46 38.05
C ARG A 45 2.11 23.96 39.28
N GLU A 46 1.40 24.57 40.21
CA GLU A 46 1.97 25.05 41.49
C GLU A 46 2.64 23.93 42.31
N ASP A 47 2.25 22.67 42.10
CA ASP A 47 2.83 21.48 42.73
C ASP A 47 4.14 20.99 42.05
N GLY A 48 4.61 21.70 41.02
CA GLY A 48 5.79 21.33 40.23
C GLY A 48 5.55 20.22 39.21
N THR A 49 4.32 19.73 39.04
CA THR A 49 4.00 18.70 38.06
C THR A 49 3.67 19.30 36.69
N PRO A 50 4.09 18.65 35.58
CA PRO A 50 3.73 19.09 34.23
C PRO A 50 2.21 18.94 34.00
N THR A 51 1.59 19.93 33.37
CA THR A 51 0.21 19.80 32.87
C THR A 51 0.12 18.75 31.76
N ALA A 52 -1.10 18.32 31.41
CA ALA A 52 -1.32 17.40 30.30
C ALA A 52 -0.78 17.95 28.96
N ASN A 53 -0.86 19.27 28.74
CA ASN A 53 -0.30 19.93 27.56
C ASN A 53 1.22 19.79 27.51
N LEU A 54 1.91 20.06 28.63
CA LEU A 54 3.35 19.93 28.68
C LEU A 54 3.81 18.47 28.53
N GLN A 55 3.08 17.51 29.11
CA GLN A 55 3.35 16.09 28.88
C GLN A 55 3.17 15.71 27.41
N PHE A 56 2.09 16.16 26.77
CA PHE A 56 1.86 15.91 25.35
C PHE A 56 3.01 16.46 24.49
N ASN A 57 3.42 17.71 24.70
CA ASN A 57 4.52 18.32 23.94
C ASN A 57 5.88 17.64 24.20
N ARG A 58 6.05 16.97 25.35
CA ARG A 58 7.27 16.19 25.66
C ARG A 58 7.28 14.81 24.98
N TYR A 59 6.13 14.16 24.81
CA TYR A 59 6.07 12.79 24.25
C TYR A 59 5.66 12.72 22.78
N ALA A 60 4.80 13.64 22.31
CA ALA A 60 4.36 13.72 20.92
C ALA A 60 5.53 13.78 19.92
N PRO A 61 6.63 14.52 20.16
CA PRO A 61 7.78 14.54 19.25
C PRO A 61 8.37 13.16 18.98
N ILE A 62 8.46 12.31 20.01
CA ILE A 62 9.03 10.95 19.90
C ILE A 62 8.13 10.09 19.01
N GLY A 63 6.81 10.13 19.25
CA GLY A 63 5.83 9.42 18.43
C GLY A 63 5.82 9.90 16.97
N LEU A 64 5.84 11.21 16.75
CA LEU A 64 5.87 11.81 15.42
C LEU A 64 7.16 11.48 14.65
N ALA A 65 8.31 11.50 15.33
CA ALA A 65 9.58 11.08 14.74
C ALA A 65 9.55 9.60 14.32
N ALA A 66 8.98 8.71 15.15
CA ALA A 66 8.82 7.31 14.80
C ALA A 66 7.91 7.12 13.57
N ILE A 67 6.79 7.85 13.48
CA ILE A 67 5.89 7.83 12.31
C ILE A 67 6.60 8.36 11.05
N ALA A 68 7.41 9.40 11.19
CA ALA A 68 8.18 9.95 10.07
C ALA A 68 9.18 8.92 9.53
N VAL A 69 9.95 8.27 10.41
CA VAL A 69 10.90 7.21 10.03
C VAL A 69 10.16 6.04 9.36
N TYR A 70 9.07 5.57 9.94
CA TYR A 70 8.24 4.52 9.35
C TYR A 70 7.75 4.91 7.95
N SER A 71 7.26 6.15 7.78
CA SER A 71 6.77 6.64 6.50
C SER A 71 7.86 6.68 5.43
N LEU A 72 9.07 7.12 5.76
CA LEU A 72 10.20 7.10 4.84
C LEU A 72 10.60 5.68 4.42
N LEU A 73 10.62 4.74 5.37
CA LEU A 73 10.88 3.32 5.09
C LEU A 73 9.78 2.73 4.18
N ALA A 74 8.51 3.04 4.45
CA ALA A 74 7.39 2.60 3.61
C ALA A 74 7.50 3.16 2.18
N ALA A 75 7.84 4.44 2.02
CA ALA A 75 8.08 5.05 0.71
C ALA A 75 9.21 4.35 -0.06
N ALA A 76 10.31 4.02 0.62
CA ALA A 76 11.44 3.31 0.04
C ALA A 76 11.05 1.88 -0.40
N GLN A 77 10.24 1.18 0.39
CA GLN A 77 9.75 -0.15 0.03
C GLN A 77 8.85 -0.12 -1.22
N VAL A 78 7.98 0.90 -1.36
CA VAL A 78 7.10 1.03 -2.55
C VAL A 78 7.92 1.23 -3.83
N LYS A 79 9.06 1.94 -3.77
CA LYS A 79 9.95 2.14 -4.94
C LYS A 79 10.47 0.82 -5.54
N ASN A 80 10.61 -0.22 -4.71
CA ASN A 80 11.13 -1.52 -5.11
C ASN A 80 10.04 -2.48 -5.58
N LYS A 81 8.76 -2.10 -5.44
CA LYS A 81 7.63 -2.92 -5.91
C LYS A 81 7.45 -2.76 -7.41
N ARG A 82 7.61 -3.84 -8.17
CA ARG A 82 7.36 -3.89 -9.62
C ARG A 82 6.88 -5.27 -10.01
N ILE A 83 5.96 -5.32 -10.97
CA ILE A 83 5.50 -6.56 -11.57
C ILE A 83 5.64 -6.39 -13.07
N THR A 84 6.38 -7.28 -13.71
CA THR A 84 6.62 -7.26 -15.15
C THR A 84 6.00 -8.49 -15.77
N ALA A 85 5.08 -8.31 -16.72
CA ALA A 85 4.63 -9.37 -17.60
C ALA A 85 5.58 -9.43 -18.81
N ASP A 86 6.43 -10.45 -18.84
CA ASP A 86 7.37 -10.71 -19.92
C ASP A 86 6.92 -11.91 -20.77
N GLU A 87 7.80 -12.44 -21.62
CA GLU A 87 7.49 -13.58 -22.50
C GLU A 87 7.46 -14.92 -21.76
N ASN A 88 8.16 -15.03 -20.64
CA ASN A 88 8.27 -16.25 -19.84
C ASN A 88 7.21 -16.33 -18.75
N GLY A 89 6.76 -15.18 -18.22
CA GLY A 89 5.72 -15.12 -17.20
C GLY A 89 5.60 -13.76 -16.50
N LEU A 90 5.02 -13.82 -15.30
CA LEU A 90 4.90 -12.69 -14.38
C LEU A 90 6.10 -12.67 -13.44
N THR A 91 6.96 -11.66 -13.58
CA THR A 91 8.10 -11.44 -12.71
C THR A 91 7.76 -10.43 -11.61
N ILE A 92 7.76 -10.86 -10.35
CA ILE A 92 7.50 -10.04 -9.17
C ILE A 92 8.84 -9.56 -8.58
N ASN A 93 9.01 -8.24 -8.53
CA ASN A 93 10.17 -7.52 -8.01
C ASN A 93 11.51 -8.01 -8.58
N GLY A 94 11.52 -8.54 -9.82
CA GLY A 94 12.72 -9.08 -10.46
C GLY A 94 13.25 -10.37 -9.82
N LYS A 95 12.47 -11.05 -8.97
CA LYS A 95 12.95 -12.22 -8.21
C LYS A 95 12.12 -13.47 -8.45
N ALA A 96 10.81 -13.39 -8.22
CA ALA A 96 9.91 -14.53 -8.38
C ALA A 96 9.29 -14.48 -9.77
N VAL A 97 9.36 -15.57 -10.52
CA VAL A 97 8.77 -15.71 -11.86
C VAL A 97 7.63 -16.70 -11.77
N ILE A 98 6.42 -16.26 -12.13
CA ILE A 98 5.23 -17.11 -12.22
C ILE A 98 4.98 -17.40 -13.71
N PRO A 99 5.21 -18.63 -14.18
CA PRO A 99 4.96 -18.99 -15.57
C PRO A 99 3.47 -18.85 -15.92
N TYR A 100 3.17 -18.44 -17.16
CA TYR A 100 1.77 -18.35 -17.60
C TYR A 100 1.04 -19.69 -17.56
N SER A 101 1.75 -20.80 -17.78
CA SER A 101 1.21 -22.16 -17.68
C SER A 101 0.73 -22.52 -16.27
N SER A 102 1.24 -21.84 -15.24
CA SER A 102 0.86 -22.05 -13.85
C SER A 102 -0.39 -21.26 -13.46
N VAL A 103 -0.78 -20.25 -14.25
CA VAL A 103 -1.96 -19.43 -13.98
C VAL A 103 -3.22 -20.26 -14.25
N THR A 104 -4.03 -20.43 -13.22
CA THR A 104 -5.25 -21.26 -13.27
C THR A 104 -6.49 -20.41 -13.54
N HIS A 105 -6.61 -19.27 -12.85
CA HIS A 105 -7.76 -18.38 -13.02
C HIS A 105 -7.39 -16.92 -12.75
N ILE A 106 -8.12 -16.00 -13.38
CA ILE A 106 -8.02 -14.55 -13.15
C ILE A 106 -9.42 -14.04 -12.78
N ASP A 107 -9.56 -13.56 -11.54
CA ASP A 107 -10.80 -12.95 -11.06
C ASP A 107 -10.65 -11.42 -11.11
N LYS A 108 -11.40 -10.80 -12.04
CA LYS A 108 -11.44 -9.35 -12.27
C LYS A 108 -12.72 -8.68 -11.75
N ARG A 109 -13.55 -9.38 -10.96
CA ARG A 109 -14.88 -8.92 -10.54
C ARG A 109 -14.87 -7.53 -9.89
N PHE A 110 -13.80 -7.22 -9.17
CA PHE A 110 -13.64 -5.97 -8.44
C PHE A 110 -12.72 -4.96 -9.15
N PHE A 111 -12.29 -5.24 -10.38
CA PHE A 111 -11.32 -4.39 -11.05
C PHE A 111 -11.92 -3.04 -11.47
N GLU A 112 -13.08 -3.05 -12.13
CA GLU A 112 -13.75 -1.82 -12.59
C GLU A 112 -14.23 -0.94 -11.41
N LYS A 113 -14.69 -1.57 -10.32
CA LYS A 113 -15.30 -0.85 -9.18
C LYS A 113 -14.29 -0.47 -8.10
N GLU A 114 -13.34 -1.35 -7.80
CA GLU A 114 -12.41 -1.21 -6.67
C GLU A 114 -10.93 -1.24 -7.09
N GLY A 115 -10.64 -1.34 -8.38
CA GLY A 115 -9.28 -1.25 -8.91
C GLY A 115 -8.38 -2.44 -8.59
N HIS A 116 -8.94 -3.60 -8.26
CA HIS A 116 -8.14 -4.78 -7.90
C HIS A 116 -8.64 -6.07 -8.55
N TYR A 117 -7.71 -7.01 -8.76
CA TYR A 117 -8.00 -8.35 -9.25
C TYR A 117 -7.10 -9.38 -8.57
N THR A 118 -7.48 -10.65 -8.65
CA THR A 118 -6.71 -11.77 -8.08
C THR A 118 -6.33 -12.77 -9.16
N ILE A 119 -5.09 -13.23 -9.11
CA ILE A 119 -4.56 -14.27 -9.98
C ILE A 119 -4.37 -15.53 -9.13
N GLY A 120 -5.05 -16.61 -9.48
CA GLY A 120 -4.78 -17.94 -8.94
C GLY A 120 -3.72 -18.64 -9.77
N TYR A 121 -2.68 -19.17 -9.13
CA TYR A 121 -1.60 -19.89 -9.79
C TYR A 121 -1.16 -21.11 -8.96
N LYS A 122 -0.63 -22.14 -9.63
CA LYS A 122 -0.05 -23.31 -8.96
C LYS A 122 1.46 -23.16 -8.79
N GLU A 123 1.91 -23.37 -7.56
CA GLU A 123 3.32 -23.45 -7.21
C GLU A 123 3.58 -24.82 -6.57
N GLY A 124 4.11 -25.75 -7.36
CA GLY A 124 4.13 -27.17 -7.00
C GLY A 124 2.71 -27.75 -6.95
N ASP A 125 2.38 -28.43 -5.86
CA ASP A 125 1.03 -28.98 -5.60
C ASP A 125 0.07 -27.98 -4.93
N ALA A 126 0.57 -26.81 -4.51
CA ALA A 126 -0.24 -25.82 -3.81
C ALA A 126 -0.82 -24.78 -4.78
N GLU A 127 -2.10 -24.45 -4.59
CA GLU A 127 -2.74 -23.31 -5.25
C GLU A 127 -2.51 -22.05 -4.40
N GLN A 128 -2.00 -21.00 -5.05
CA GLN A 128 -1.68 -19.71 -4.45
C GLN A 128 -2.48 -18.61 -5.13
N THR A 129 -2.82 -17.57 -4.36
CA THR A 129 -3.58 -16.43 -4.86
C THR A 129 -2.79 -15.14 -4.69
N LEU A 130 -2.56 -14.44 -5.80
CA LEU A 130 -1.91 -13.14 -5.82
C LEU A 130 -2.94 -12.03 -6.02
N LYS A 131 -3.16 -11.21 -4.98
CA LYS A 131 -4.03 -10.02 -5.06
C LYS A 131 -3.24 -8.80 -5.53
N LEU A 132 -3.66 -8.24 -6.65
CA LEU A 132 -3.10 -7.03 -7.25
C LEU A 132 -4.11 -5.88 -7.19
N SER A 133 -3.67 -4.68 -6.80
CA SER A 133 -4.54 -3.52 -6.61
C SER A 133 -3.86 -2.24 -7.10
N ASP A 134 -4.63 -1.39 -7.77
CA ASP A 134 -4.30 -0.04 -8.22
C ASP A 134 -3.73 0.86 -7.12
N ARG A 135 -4.22 0.72 -5.88
CA ARG A 135 -3.71 1.44 -4.70
C ARG A 135 -2.25 1.12 -4.41
N LYS A 136 -1.81 -0.09 -4.78
CA LYS A 136 -0.43 -0.56 -4.56
C LYS A 136 0.43 -0.44 -5.80
N TYR A 137 -0.15 -0.51 -7.00
CA TYR A 137 0.56 -0.52 -8.27
C TYR A 137 -0.13 0.35 -9.32
N ASP A 138 0.64 1.19 -10.01
CA ASP A 138 0.20 1.91 -11.19
C ASP A 138 0.35 1.02 -12.43
N GLY A 139 -0.50 1.20 -13.45
CA GLY A 139 -0.43 0.44 -14.71
C GLY A 139 -1.08 -0.95 -14.65
N LEU A 140 -1.85 -1.24 -13.59
CA LEU A 140 -2.44 -2.56 -13.36
C LEU A 140 -3.40 -3.01 -14.47
N GLY A 141 -4.12 -2.07 -15.12
CA GLY A 141 -5.03 -2.38 -16.23
C GLY A 141 -4.31 -2.90 -17.46
N LEU A 142 -3.20 -2.27 -17.85
CA LEU A 142 -2.37 -2.74 -18.96
C LEU A 142 -1.80 -4.14 -18.67
N LEU A 143 -1.41 -4.39 -17.41
CA LEU A 143 -0.94 -5.70 -16.98
C LEU A 143 -2.04 -6.75 -17.08
N LEU A 144 -3.27 -6.41 -16.68
CA LEU A 144 -4.42 -7.30 -16.77
C LEU A 144 -4.75 -7.65 -18.23
N ASP A 145 -4.77 -6.67 -19.12
CA ASP A 145 -5.05 -6.86 -20.54
C ASP A 145 -4.01 -7.79 -21.19
N GLU A 146 -2.73 -7.59 -20.87
CA GLU A 146 -1.66 -8.46 -21.37
C GLU A 146 -1.76 -9.88 -20.79
N LEU A 147 -2.16 -10.01 -19.52
CA LEU A 147 -2.37 -11.32 -18.90
C LEU A 147 -3.50 -12.10 -19.57
N ILE A 148 -4.66 -11.47 -19.79
CA ILE A 148 -5.79 -12.08 -20.48
C ILE A 148 -5.38 -12.48 -21.90
N ARG A 149 -4.66 -11.62 -22.61
CA ARG A 149 -4.16 -11.89 -23.97
C ARG A 149 -3.21 -13.08 -24.04
N ARG A 150 -2.34 -13.26 -23.04
CA ARG A 150 -1.31 -14.31 -23.01
C ARG A 150 -1.82 -15.65 -22.50
N THR A 151 -2.60 -15.62 -21.42
CA THR A 151 -3.09 -16.83 -20.76
C THR A 151 -4.34 -17.39 -21.43
N GLY A 152 -5.09 -16.55 -22.16
CA GLY A 152 -6.39 -16.93 -22.70
C GLY A 152 -7.42 -17.28 -21.62
N ALA A 153 -7.09 -17.06 -20.34
CA ALA A 153 -7.96 -17.38 -19.23
C ALA A 153 -9.22 -16.52 -19.33
N ALA A 154 -10.39 -17.17 -19.42
CA ALA A 154 -11.66 -16.48 -19.41
C ALA A 154 -11.77 -15.71 -18.10
N PRO A 155 -11.91 -14.37 -18.13
CA PRO A 155 -12.06 -13.62 -16.92
C PRO A 155 -13.36 -14.07 -16.25
N ALA A 156 -13.31 -14.43 -14.96
CA ALA A 156 -14.51 -14.64 -14.19
C ALA A 156 -15.25 -13.29 -14.11
N ASN A 157 -16.27 -13.11 -14.95
CA ASN A 157 -17.08 -11.89 -14.96
C ASN A 157 -17.94 -11.83 -13.69
N ALA A 158 -18.20 -10.62 -13.21
CA ALA A 158 -19.10 -10.39 -12.08
C ALA A 158 -20.56 -10.79 -12.39
N ASP A 159 -20.91 -10.92 -13.66
CA ASP A 159 -22.28 -11.19 -14.11
C ASP A 159 -22.73 -12.64 -13.85
N ALA A 160 -21.80 -13.57 -13.64
CA ALA A 160 -22.13 -14.99 -13.40
C ALA A 160 -22.81 -15.24 -12.03
N SER A 161 -22.88 -14.23 -11.16
CA SER A 161 -23.53 -14.35 -9.84
C SER A 161 -24.94 -13.75 -9.79
N GLN A 162 -25.47 -13.21 -10.90
CA GLN A 162 -26.83 -12.64 -10.92
C GLN A 162 -27.91 -13.58 -11.49
N GLU A 163 -27.56 -14.60 -12.27
CA GLU A 163 -28.59 -15.50 -12.85
C GLU A 163 -29.19 -16.52 -11.86
N ASP A 164 -28.51 -16.81 -10.74
CA ASP A 164 -28.97 -17.86 -9.81
C ASP A 164 -29.96 -17.36 -8.74
N GLN A 165 -30.21 -16.05 -8.64
CA GLN A 165 -31.18 -15.49 -7.69
C GLN A 165 -32.57 -15.23 -8.29
N THR A 166 -32.76 -15.40 -9.60
CA THR A 166 -34.06 -15.16 -10.27
C THR A 166 -34.92 -16.41 -10.48
N LYS A 167 -34.53 -17.59 -9.98
CA LYS A 167 -35.32 -18.83 -10.09
C LYS A 167 -36.02 -19.28 -8.81
N THR A 168 -35.98 -18.49 -7.74
CA THR A 168 -36.72 -18.75 -6.50
C THR A 168 -37.41 -17.48 -6.00
N SER A 169 -38.48 -17.07 -6.69
CA SER A 169 -39.53 -16.22 -6.13
C SER A 169 -40.85 -16.55 -6.80
#